data_AF-A0A523SRE3-F1
#
_entry.id   AF-A0A523SRE3-F1
#
_cell.length_a   1.000
_cell.length_b   1.000
_cell.length_c   1.000
_cell.angle_alpha   90.00
_cell.angle_beta   90.00
_cell.angle_gamma   90.00
#
_symmetry.space_group_name_H-M   'P 1'
#
loop_
_entity.id
_entity.type
_entity.pdbx_description
1 polymer ?
#
loop_
_entity_poly.entity_id
_entity_poly.type
_entity_poly.pdbx_seq_one_letter_code
_entity_poly.pdbx_strand_id
1 'polypeptide(L)'
;MKKKWHSVINTEKIEVVECLDSGSQRVWIKFEPVDKSKVMEVCNILDQPNKVCWKYKNSHFETINRQGKSNYYKASSAGSLPLEAGVTIISKNIGSKVIVFPLEEGVNLEVNGYTLSGDRFEITVDKPTWVGYAVSGSGSINPI
;
A
#
# COMPACT_ATOMS: atom_id res chain seq x y z
N MET A 1 17.88 2.62 10.44
CA MET A 1 17.80 3.98 9.83
C MET A 1 16.40 4.19 9.27
N LYS A 2 15.86 5.42 9.23
CA LYS A 2 14.57 5.70 8.56
C LYS A 2 14.82 6.44 7.26
N LYS A 3 14.20 6.01 6.16
CA LYS A 3 14.14 6.70 4.88
C LYS A 3 12.72 7.23 4.65
N LYS A 4 12.62 8.35 3.95
CA LYS A 4 11.35 8.96 3.57
C LYS A 4 11.41 9.46 2.14
N TRP A 5 10.36 9.23 1.37
CA TRP A 5 10.18 9.81 0.05
C TRP A 5 8.71 10.07 -0.23
N HIS A 6 8.43 10.83 -1.29
CA HIS A 6 7.07 11.03 -1.76
C HIS A 6 6.85 10.20 -3.01
N SER A 7 5.70 9.54 -3.06
CA SER A 7 5.18 8.90 -4.27
C SER A 7 3.88 9.57 -4.67
N VAL A 8 3.55 9.50 -5.96
CA VAL A 8 2.29 10.00 -6.49
C VAL A 8 1.46 8.82 -6.95
N ILE A 9 0.22 8.74 -6.47
CA ILE A 9 -0.77 7.77 -6.94
C ILE A 9 -1.93 8.55 -7.53
N ASN A 10 -2.07 8.49 -8.85
CA ASN A 10 -2.97 9.36 -9.59
C ASN A 10 -2.71 10.85 -9.25
N THR A 11 -3.67 11.57 -8.65
CA THR A 11 -3.50 12.96 -8.21
C THR A 11 -3.06 13.12 -6.76
N GLU A 12 -2.99 12.02 -6.00
CA GLU A 12 -2.70 12.05 -4.56
C GLU A 12 -1.21 11.91 -4.28
N LYS A 13 -0.70 12.74 -3.36
CA LYS A 13 0.67 12.62 -2.85
C LYS A 13 0.68 11.74 -1.59
N ILE A 14 1.57 10.77 -1.58
CA ILE A 14 1.76 9.80 -0.50
C ILE A 14 3.17 9.98 0.08
N GLU A 15 3.28 10.17 1.40
CA GLU A 15 4.55 10.03 2.12
C GLU A 15 4.80 8.54 2.35
N VAL A 16 5.96 8.08 1.91
CA VAL A 16 6.42 6.71 2.14
C VAL A 16 7.50 6.77 3.22
N VAL A 17 7.29 6.03 4.30
CA VAL A 17 8.24 5.92 5.41
C VAL A 17 8.75 4.49 5.46
N GLU A 18 10.04 4.32 5.22
CA GLU A 18 10.71 3.02 5.26
C GLU A 18 11.65 2.96 6.46
N CYS A 19 11.60 1.83 7.18
CA CYS A 19 12.55 1.55 8.24
C CYS A 19 13.47 0.40 7.85
N LEU A 20 14.76 0.67 7.99
CA LEU A 20 15.84 -0.25 7.69
C LEU A 20 16.53 -0.71 8.97
N ASP A 21 16.94 -1.99 9.00
CA ASP A 21 17.78 -2.50 10.08
C ASP A 21 19.24 -2.04 9.94
N SER A 22 20.13 -2.53 10.81
CA SER A 22 21.55 -2.18 10.80
C SER A 22 22.29 -2.68 9.55
N GLY A 23 21.76 -3.69 8.86
CA GLY A 23 22.27 -4.19 7.58
C GLY A 23 21.66 -3.49 6.37
N SER A 24 20.90 -2.41 6.58
CA SER A 24 20.13 -1.71 5.54
C SER A 24 19.04 -2.58 4.88
N GLN A 25 18.61 -3.66 5.52
CA GLN A 25 17.51 -4.49 5.04
C GLN A 25 16.16 -3.85 5.40
N ARG A 26 15.17 -3.96 4.51
CA ARG A 26 13.82 -3.42 4.72
C ARG A 26 13.13 -4.20 5.83
N VAL A 27 12.65 -3.49 6.85
CA VAL A 27 11.92 -4.10 7.98
C VAL A 27 10.42 -3.81 7.85
N TRP A 28 10.08 -2.56 7.54
CA TRP A 28 8.72 -2.14 7.26
C TRP A 28 8.66 -0.90 6.38
N ILE A 29 7.52 -0.73 5.72
CA ILE A 29 7.17 0.45 4.93
C ILE A 29 5.76 0.90 5.29
N LYS A 30 5.56 2.20 5.52
CA LYS A 30 4.25 2.83 5.77
C LYS A 30 3.97 3.84 4.69
N PHE A 31 2.74 3.82 4.21
CA PHE A 31 2.24 4.79 3.24
C PHE A 31 1.22 5.70 3.91
N GLU A 32 1.49 7.01 3.96
CA GLU A 32 0.59 8.00 4.55
C GLU A 32 0.16 9.03 3.51
N PRO A 33 -1.10 9.49 3.54
CA PRO A 33 -1.49 10.66 2.78
C PRO A 33 -0.68 11.88 3.20
N VAL A 34 -0.19 12.67 2.24
CA VAL A 34 0.35 14.00 2.56
C VAL A 34 -0.78 14.92 3.02
N ASP A 35 -1.94 14.84 2.36
CA ASP A 35 -3.16 15.54 2.76
C ASP A 35 -3.98 14.69 3.75
N LYS A 36 -3.86 15.00 5.04
CA LYS A 36 -4.54 14.28 6.14
C LYS A 36 -6.04 14.58 6.25
N SER A 37 -6.59 15.47 5.40
CA SER A 37 -8.02 15.76 5.36
C SER A 37 -8.84 14.70 4.60
N LYS A 38 -8.17 13.87 3.80
CA LYS A 38 -8.80 12.79 3.04
C LYS A 38 -8.75 11.47 3.78
N VAL A 39 -9.81 10.68 3.62
CA VAL A 39 -9.80 9.27 4.06
C VAL A 39 -8.81 8.55 3.17
N MET A 40 -7.66 8.18 3.71
CA MET A 40 -6.68 7.40 3.01
C MET A 40 -6.21 6.25 3.88
N GLU A 41 -6.20 5.07 3.27
CA GLU A 41 -5.94 3.83 3.95
C GLU A 41 -4.43 3.58 3.94
N VAL A 42 -3.82 3.66 5.13
CA VAL A 42 -2.40 3.36 5.33
C VAL A 42 -2.17 1.87 5.10
N CYS A 43 -1.07 1.48 4.44
CA CYS A 43 -0.63 0.09 4.38
C CYS A 43 0.74 -0.04 5.07
N ASN A 44 0.92 -1.12 5.84
CA ASN A 44 2.22 -1.52 6.37
C ASN A 44 2.60 -2.88 5.81
N ILE A 45 3.73 -2.99 5.13
CA ILE A 45 4.26 -4.28 4.64
C ILE A 45 5.47 -4.62 5.51
N LEU A 46 5.46 -5.78 6.13
CA LEU A 46 6.49 -6.25 7.05
C LEU A 46 7.30 -7.36 6.39
N ASP A 47 8.62 -7.27 6.47
CA ASP A 47 9.50 -8.40 6.14
C ASP A 47 9.98 -9.13 7.41
N GLN A 48 10.12 -8.42 8.55
CA GLN A 48 10.49 -9.02 9.85
C GLN A 48 9.70 -8.43 11.03
N PRO A 49 8.72 -9.16 11.62
CA PRO A 49 7.84 -8.65 12.68
C PRO A 49 8.57 -8.26 13.98
N ASN A 50 9.67 -8.93 14.31
CA ASN A 50 10.36 -8.82 15.60
C ASN A 50 11.21 -7.56 15.79
N LYS A 51 11.52 -6.81 14.71
CA LYS A 51 12.42 -5.63 14.75
C LYS A 51 11.69 -4.29 14.78
N VAL A 52 10.36 -4.27 14.76
CA VAL A 52 9.56 -3.03 14.72
C VAL A 52 9.09 -2.63 16.11
N CYS A 53 9.29 -1.36 16.50
CA CYS A 53 8.74 -0.84 17.74
C CYS A 53 7.21 -0.78 17.62
N TRP A 54 6.58 -1.70 18.33
CA TRP A 54 5.18 -2.03 18.11
C TRP A 54 4.24 -1.09 18.84
N LYS A 55 3.67 -0.13 18.11
CA LYS A 55 2.36 0.42 18.46
C LYS A 55 1.25 0.02 17.48
N TYR A 56 1.61 -0.56 16.33
CA TYR A 56 0.69 -0.98 15.27
C TYR A 56 1.15 -2.29 14.63
N LYS A 57 0.70 -3.43 15.17
CA LYS A 57 1.17 -4.76 14.80
C LYS A 57 0.27 -5.36 13.71
N ASN A 58 0.84 -5.75 12.57
CA ASN A 58 0.20 -6.33 11.37
C ASN A 58 -0.31 -5.28 10.39
N SER A 59 -0.15 -5.56 9.09
CA SER A 59 -0.76 -4.79 8.01
C SER A 59 -2.20 -4.47 8.38
N HIS A 60 -2.54 -3.19 8.32
CA HIS A 60 -3.83 -2.68 8.75
C HIS A 60 -4.14 -1.50 7.86
N PHE A 61 -5.43 -1.21 7.76
CA PHE A 61 -5.97 -0.04 7.15
C PHE A 61 -6.23 0.98 8.26
N GLU A 62 -5.85 2.22 8.02
CA GLU A 62 -6.20 3.35 8.88
C GLU A 62 -7.18 4.25 8.14
N THR A 63 -8.32 4.58 8.73
CA THR A 63 -9.21 5.60 8.18
C THR A 63 -9.26 6.77 9.16
N ILE A 64 -8.97 7.97 8.68
CA ILE A 64 -9.07 9.20 9.46
C ILE A 64 -10.42 9.85 9.14
N ASN A 65 -11.26 10.04 10.15
CA ASN A 65 -12.53 10.74 9.96
C ASN A 65 -12.34 12.27 9.99
N ARG A 66 -13.41 13.03 9.67
CA ARG A 66 -13.37 14.51 9.64
C ARG A 66 -13.00 15.17 10.98
N GLN A 67 -13.08 14.45 12.10
CA GLN A 67 -12.65 14.93 13.42
C GLN A 67 -11.19 14.56 13.76
N GLY A 68 -10.44 14.00 12.82
CA GLY A 68 -9.06 13.56 13.03
C GLY A 68 -8.92 12.27 13.84
N LYS A 69 -10.02 11.55 14.09
CA LYS A 69 -9.98 10.25 14.78
C LYS A 69 -9.61 9.16 13.80
N SER A 70 -8.50 8.50 14.07
CA SER A 70 -8.05 7.30 13.36
C SER A 70 -8.82 6.07 13.83
N ASN A 71 -9.36 5.30 12.88
CA ASN A 71 -9.86 3.95 13.10
C ASN A 71 -8.95 2.96 12.37
N TYR A 72 -8.54 1.91 13.07
CA TYR A 72 -7.64 0.89 12.55
C TYR A 72 -8.41 -0.43 12.38
N TYR A 73 -8.20 -1.11 11.26
CA TYR A 73 -8.68 -2.48 11.08
C TYR A 73 -7.63 -3.32 10.35
N LYS A 74 -7.52 -4.59 10.74
CA LYS A 74 -6.46 -5.49 10.25
C LYS A 74 -6.66 -5.80 8.76
N ALA A 75 -5.57 -5.77 7.99
CA ALA A 75 -5.53 -6.36 6.66
C ALA A 75 -5.47 -7.88 6.79
N SER A 76 -6.20 -8.58 5.95
CA SER A 76 -6.21 -10.05 5.99
C SER A 76 -5.07 -10.64 5.19
N SER A 77 -4.61 -9.93 4.15
CA SER A 77 -3.39 -10.26 3.42
C SER A 77 -2.65 -8.98 3.05
N ALA A 78 -1.33 -9.09 2.93
CA ALA A 78 -0.45 -8.03 2.45
C ALA A 78 0.82 -8.66 1.88
N GLY A 79 1.48 -7.96 0.97
CA GLY A 79 2.67 -8.46 0.32
C GLY A 79 3.20 -7.49 -0.72
N SER A 80 4.01 -8.02 -1.62
CA SER A 80 4.53 -7.28 -2.77
C SER A 80 4.57 -8.17 -4.00
N LEU A 81 4.44 -7.57 -5.18
CA LEU A 81 4.53 -8.26 -6.46
C LEU A 81 5.34 -7.43 -7.46
N PRO A 82 6.16 -8.06 -8.30
CA PRO A 82 6.89 -7.36 -9.36
C PRO A 82 5.95 -7.06 -10.53
N LEU A 83 6.02 -5.84 -11.06
CA LEU A 83 5.31 -5.41 -12.27
C LEU A 83 6.29 -4.87 -13.31
N GLU A 84 6.05 -5.20 -14.57
CA GLU A 84 6.72 -4.57 -15.71
C GLU A 84 6.10 -3.20 -16.02
N ALA A 85 6.81 -2.37 -16.77
CA ALA A 85 6.26 -1.10 -17.27
C ALA A 85 5.02 -1.33 -18.13
N GLY A 86 4.02 -0.47 -17.97
CA GLY A 86 2.76 -0.55 -18.70
C GLY A 86 1.59 -0.94 -17.79
N VAL A 87 0.60 -1.60 -18.39
CA VAL A 87 -0.67 -1.95 -17.73
C VAL A 87 -0.65 -3.40 -17.30
N THR A 88 -0.98 -3.66 -16.03
CA THR A 88 -1.23 -4.99 -15.48
C THR A 88 -2.65 -5.07 -14.96
N ILE A 89 -3.38 -6.11 -15.34
CA ILE A 89 -4.73 -6.38 -14.82
C ILE A 89 -4.61 -7.22 -13.56
N ILE A 90 -5.31 -6.82 -12.50
CA ILE A 90 -5.34 -7.50 -11.22
C ILE A 90 -6.74 -8.05 -10.95
N SER A 91 -6.84 -9.35 -10.72
CA SER A 91 -8.02 -9.99 -10.13
C SER A 91 -8.07 -9.76 -8.62
N LYS A 92 -9.25 -9.55 -8.06
CA LYS A 92 -9.52 -9.48 -6.61
C LYS A 92 -10.86 -10.13 -6.26
N ASN A 93 -11.03 -10.51 -5.00
CA ASN A 93 -12.33 -10.93 -4.50
C ASN A 93 -13.31 -9.73 -4.46
N ILE A 94 -14.56 -9.96 -4.86
CA ILE A 94 -15.64 -8.97 -4.74
C ILE A 94 -15.84 -8.61 -3.26
N GLY A 95 -15.99 -7.32 -2.95
CA GLY A 95 -16.14 -6.82 -1.59
C GLY A 95 -14.83 -6.65 -0.81
N SER A 96 -13.70 -7.14 -1.34
CA SER A 96 -12.39 -6.86 -0.74
C SER A 96 -11.91 -5.48 -1.15
N LYS A 97 -11.53 -4.68 -0.15
CA LYS A 97 -10.73 -3.48 -0.39
C LYS A 97 -9.29 -3.85 -0.63
N VAL A 98 -8.70 -3.23 -1.64
CA VAL A 98 -7.31 -3.40 -2.01
C VAL A 98 -6.68 -2.04 -2.06
N ILE A 99 -5.47 -1.92 -1.51
CA ILE A 99 -4.64 -0.75 -1.73
C ILE A 99 -3.30 -1.23 -2.27
N VAL A 100 -2.77 -0.47 -3.21
CA VAL A 100 -1.49 -0.72 -3.85
C VAL A 100 -0.64 0.55 -3.83
N PHE A 101 0.67 0.39 -3.69
CA PHE A 101 1.62 1.50 -3.65
C PHE A 101 2.97 1.10 -4.26
N PRO A 102 3.68 2.03 -4.91
CA PRO A 102 5.04 1.75 -5.35
C PRO A 102 5.99 1.59 -4.15
N LEU A 103 6.87 0.59 -4.19
CA LEU A 103 7.88 0.38 -3.15
C LEU A 103 9.19 1.14 -3.39
N GLU A 104 9.29 1.81 -4.53
CA GLU A 104 10.49 2.47 -5.02
C GLU A 104 10.23 3.96 -5.23
N GLU A 105 11.28 4.77 -5.07
CA GLU A 105 11.20 6.21 -5.25
C GLU A 105 11.05 6.58 -6.73
N GLY A 106 10.25 7.63 -7.00
CA GLY A 106 10.05 8.16 -8.34
C GLY A 106 9.38 7.19 -9.32
N VAL A 107 8.58 6.26 -8.81
CA VAL A 107 7.64 5.47 -9.62
C VAL A 107 6.30 6.20 -9.66
N ASN A 108 5.73 6.32 -10.85
CA ASN A 108 4.34 6.76 -11.01
C ASN A 108 3.45 5.52 -11.13
N LEU A 109 2.48 5.41 -10.22
CA LEU A 109 1.51 4.31 -10.19
C LEU A 109 0.09 4.87 -10.33
N GLU A 110 -0.68 4.33 -11.26
CA GLU A 110 -2.10 4.64 -11.41
C GLU A 110 -2.95 3.39 -11.19
N VAL A 111 -4.08 3.56 -10.51
CA VAL A 111 -5.07 2.51 -10.27
C VAL A 111 -6.35 2.89 -11.00
N ASN A 112 -6.70 2.13 -12.03
CA ASN A 112 -7.82 2.40 -12.91
C ASN A 112 -8.90 1.32 -12.76
N GLY A 113 -10.18 1.73 -12.87
CA GLY A 113 -11.32 0.80 -12.82
C GLY A 113 -11.59 0.13 -11.46
N TYR A 114 -10.89 0.52 -10.38
CA TYR A 114 -11.11 -0.06 -9.06
C TYR A 114 -12.48 0.30 -8.49
N THR A 115 -13.26 -0.72 -8.14
CA THR A 115 -14.50 -0.59 -7.37
C THR A 115 -14.59 -1.69 -6.32
N LEU A 116 -15.32 -1.45 -5.23
CA LEU A 116 -15.49 -2.45 -4.18
C LEU A 116 -16.23 -3.69 -4.69
N SER A 117 -17.25 -3.49 -5.54
CA SER A 117 -18.07 -4.53 -6.16
C SER A 117 -17.41 -5.23 -7.36
N GLY A 118 -16.37 -4.64 -7.95
CA GLY A 118 -15.65 -5.23 -9.07
C GLY A 118 -14.75 -6.40 -8.65
N ASP A 119 -14.50 -7.33 -9.56
CA ASP A 119 -13.60 -8.46 -9.42
C ASP A 119 -12.21 -8.20 -10.02
N ARG A 120 -12.02 -7.06 -10.68
CA ARG A 120 -10.76 -6.66 -11.29
C ARG A 120 -10.54 -5.17 -11.31
N PHE A 121 -9.29 -4.77 -11.48
CA PHE A 121 -8.85 -3.40 -11.72
C PHE A 121 -7.51 -3.41 -12.47
N GLU A 122 -7.10 -2.24 -12.96
CA GLU A 122 -5.86 -2.06 -13.71
C GLU A 122 -4.85 -1.29 -12.85
N ILE A 123 -3.59 -1.70 -12.91
CA ILE A 123 -2.45 -0.95 -12.39
C ILE A 123 -1.59 -0.55 -13.59
N THR A 124 -1.32 0.75 -13.72
CA THR A 124 -0.35 1.27 -14.69
C THR A 124 0.89 1.75 -13.95
N VAL A 125 2.07 1.30 -14.38
CA VAL A 125 3.37 1.79 -13.85
C VAL A 125 4.26 2.27 -15.00
N ASP A 126 5.03 3.33 -14.75
CA ASP A 126 5.88 3.99 -15.74
C ASP A 126 7.23 3.29 -15.99
N LYS A 127 7.65 2.41 -15.08
CA LYS A 127 8.88 1.60 -15.17
C LYS A 127 8.71 0.27 -14.42
N PRO A 128 9.52 -0.75 -14.72
CA PRO A 128 9.51 -2.00 -13.94
C PRO A 128 9.80 -1.71 -12.47
N THR A 129 9.00 -2.27 -11.57
CA THR A 129 9.04 -1.94 -10.14
C THR A 129 8.41 -3.03 -9.29
N TRP A 130 8.73 -3.04 -8.00
CA TRP A 130 7.89 -3.74 -7.02
C TRP A 130 6.74 -2.87 -6.54
N VAL A 131 5.54 -3.45 -6.53
CA VAL A 131 4.33 -2.83 -5.96
C VAL A 131 3.96 -3.56 -4.68
N GLY A 132 3.77 -2.80 -3.60
CA GLY A 132 3.27 -3.28 -2.33
C GLY A 132 1.75 -3.26 -2.31
N TYR A 133 1.14 -4.20 -1.59
CA TYR A 133 -0.33 -4.26 -1.45
C TYR A 133 -0.80 -4.67 -0.05
N ALA A 134 -2.03 -4.25 0.29
CA ALA A 134 -2.81 -4.82 1.40
C ALA A 134 -4.27 -5.02 0.98
N VAL A 135 -4.89 -6.06 1.55
CA VAL A 135 -6.28 -6.45 1.26
C VAL A 135 -7.08 -6.59 2.55
N SER A 136 -8.30 -6.01 2.57
CA SER A 136 -9.25 -6.17 3.67
C SER A 136 -10.17 -7.37 3.46
N GLY A 137 -10.65 -8.03 4.53
CA GLY A 137 -11.57 -9.17 4.44
C GLY A 137 -10.89 -10.42 3.86
N SER A 138 -11.57 -11.50 3.50
CA SER A 138 -10.94 -12.75 3.01
C SER A 138 -10.33 -12.68 1.59
N GLY A 139 -9.92 -11.48 1.15
CA GLY A 139 -9.47 -11.22 -0.21
C GLY A 139 -8.02 -11.59 -0.50
N SER A 140 -7.77 -11.84 -1.78
CA SER A 140 -6.44 -11.97 -2.38
C SER A 140 -6.37 -11.10 -3.65
N ILE A 141 -5.16 -10.90 -4.17
CA ILE A 141 -4.97 -10.31 -5.50
C ILE A 141 -4.06 -11.20 -6.33
N ASN A 142 -4.31 -11.27 -7.64
CA ASN A 142 -3.48 -12.01 -8.58
C ASN A 142 -3.36 -11.23 -9.91
N PRO A 143 -2.14 -11.00 -10.45
CA PRO A 143 -1.95 -10.56 -11.82
C PRO A 143 -2.56 -11.56 -12.81
N ILE A 144 -3.16 -11.06 -13.89
CA ILE A 144 -3.76 -11.86 -14.98
C ILE A 144 -2.98 -11.63 -16.28
#